data_AF-A0A530RB10-F1
#
_entry.id   AF-A0A530RB10-F1
#
_cell.length_a   1.000
_cell.length_b   1.000
_cell.length_c   1.000
_cell.angle_alpha   90.00
_cell.angle_beta   90.00
_cell.angle_gamma   90.00
#
_symmetry.space_group_name_H-M   'P 1'
#
loop_
_entity.id
_entity.type
_entity.pdbx_description
1 polymer ?
#
loop_
_entity_poly.entity_id
_entity_poly.type
_entity_poly.pdbx_seq_one_letter_code
_entity_poly.pdbx_strand_id
1 'polypeptide(L)' 'SDIVLVEGYKREAHSKIETRRLETKDRTPLSAHDPHIIAIAADFALADERLPVFDLDDTKSIADFIERATGLTR' A
#
# COMPACT_ATOMS: atom_id res chain seq x y z
N SER A 1 20.55 -7.72 -0.74
CA SER A 1 19.69 -6.90 0.13
C SER A 1 18.53 -7.74 0.59
N ASP A 2 18.05 -7.52 1.81
CA ASP A 2 17.00 -8.33 2.42
C ASP A 2 15.77 -7.44 2.69
N ILE A 3 14.59 -8.04 2.69
CA ILE A 3 13.33 -7.36 2.98
C ILE A 3 12.51 -8.20 3.96
N VAL A 4 11.80 -7.51 4.86
CA VAL A 4 10.80 -8.11 5.74
C VAL A 4 9.45 -7.55 5.34
N LEU A 5 8.51 -8.45 5.00
CA LEU A 5 7.12 -8.09 4.78
C LEU A 5 6.35 -8.29 6.09
N VAL A 6 5.57 -7.28 6.46
CA VAL A 6 4.72 -7.31 7.65
C VAL A 6 3.27 -7.20 7.22
N GLU A 7 2.44 -8.16 7.64
CA GLU A 7 0.99 -8.10 7.47
C GLU A 7 0.35 -7.64 8.79
N GLY A 8 -0.56 -6.67 8.73
CA GLY A 8 -1.20 -6.09 9.91
C GLY A 8 -0.42 -4.92 10.51
N TYR A 9 -0.33 -4.83 11.84
CA TYR A 9 0.41 -3.76 12.55
C TYR A 9 0.10 -2.33 12.09
N LYS A 10 -1.19 -2.03 11.86
CA LYS A 10 -1.67 -0.77 11.27
C LYS A 10 -1.16 0.50 11.97
N ARG A 11 -0.79 0.44 13.26
CA ARG A 11 -0.40 1.59 14.08
C ARG A 11 1.11 1.84 14.16
N GLU A 12 1.92 0.93 13.62
CA GLU A 12 3.37 1.02 13.69
C GLU A 12 3.95 1.96 12.63
N ALA A 13 5.11 2.55 12.90
CA ALA A 13 5.71 3.61 12.09
C ALA A 13 6.53 3.11 10.87
N HIS A 14 6.31 1.87 10.42
CA HIS A 14 6.96 1.36 9.21
C HIS A 14 6.18 1.77 7.96
N SER A 15 6.91 1.94 6.85
CA SER A 15 6.30 2.17 5.54
C SER A 15 5.37 1.02 5.17
N LYS A 16 4.16 1.36 4.72
CA LYS A 16 3.11 0.37 4.44
C LYS A 16 2.31 0.73 3.19
N ILE A 17 1.71 -0.30 2.58
CA ILE A 17 0.75 -0.17 1.50
C ILE A 17 -0.63 -0.45 2.08
N GLU A 18 -1.57 0.47 1.90
CA GLU A 18 -2.94 0.29 2.37
C GLU A 18 -3.74 -0.54 1.36
N THR A 19 -4.26 -1.69 1.79
CA THR A 19 -5.17 -2.50 0.97
C THR A 19 -6.62 -2.09 1.21
N ARG A 20 -7.37 -1.75 0.16
CA ARG A 20 -8.79 -1.36 0.25
C ARG A 20 -9.65 -2.31 -0.58
N ARG A 21 -10.60 -2.98 0.06
CA ARG A 21 -11.56 -3.87 -0.62
C ARG A 21 -12.99 -3.41 -0.43
N LEU A 22 -13.82 -3.49 -1.46
CA LEU A 22 -15.26 -3.16 -1.38
C LEU A 22 -16.00 -4.02 -0.34
N GLU A 23 -15.58 -5.27 -0.16
CA GLU A 23 -16.16 -6.22 0.81
C GLU A 23 -15.81 -5.93 2.28
N THR A 24 -14.87 -5.03 2.54
CA THR A 24 -14.43 -4.73 3.91
C THR A 24 -15.49 -3.93 4.66
N LYS A 25 -15.76 -4.31 5.92
CA LYS A 25 -16.75 -3.63 6.77
C LYS A 25 -16.39 -2.16 7.05
N ASP A 26 -15.12 -1.90 7.34
CA ASP A 26 -14.59 -0.56 7.57
C ASP A 26 -13.73 -0.15 6.37
N ARG A 27 -14.16 0.89 5.68
CA ARG A 27 -13.49 1.45 4.49
C ARG A 27 -12.92 2.85 4.76
N THR A 28 -12.80 3.23 6.03
CA THR A 28 -12.19 4.50 6.43
C THR A 28 -10.75 4.52 5.92
N PRO A 29 -10.36 5.48 5.06
CA PRO A 29 -9.00 5.58 4.55
C PRO A 29 -7.98 5.71 5.68
N LEU A 30 -7.05 4.76 5.78
CA LEU A 30 -5.97 4.86 6.76
C LEU A 30 -4.97 5.96 6.33
N SER A 31 -4.76 6.14 5.03
CA SER A 31 -3.82 7.13 4.46
C SER A 31 -4.15 8.57 4.85
N ALA A 32 -5.40 8.86 5.22
CA ALA A 32 -5.82 10.18 5.66
C ALA A 32 -5.18 10.59 7.01
N HIS A 33 -4.73 9.61 7.80
CA HIS A 33 -4.26 9.83 9.17
C HIS A 33 -2.90 9.19 9.48
N ASP A 34 -2.39 8.31 8.61
CA ASP A 34 -1.10 7.67 8.79
C ASP A 34 -0.12 8.07 7.69
N PRO A 35 0.90 8.90 8.00
CA PRO A 35 1.88 9.35 7.02
C PRO A 35 2.82 8.24 6.54
N HIS A 36 2.82 7.06 7.19
CA HIS A 36 3.64 5.94 6.78
C HIS A 36 2.98 5.11 5.67
N ILE A 37 1.74 5.41 5.29
CA ILE A 37 1.13 4.83 4.09
C ILE A 37 1.69 5.53 2.86
N ILE A 38 2.44 4.78 2.07
CA ILE A 38 3.17 5.31 0.90
C ILE A 38 2.53 4.92 -0.44
N ALA A 39 1.56 4.02 -0.42
CA ALA A 39 0.76 3.62 -1.59
C ALA A 39 -0.55 2.95 -1.14
N ILE A 40 -1.49 2.84 -2.08
CA ILE A 40 -2.78 2.18 -1.90
C ILE A 40 -2.91 1.07 -2.96
N ALA A 41 -3.43 -0.09 -2.57
CA ALA A 41 -3.86 -1.12 -3.49
C ALA A 41 -5.35 -1.39 -3.29
N ALA A 42 -6.17 -1.28 -4.33
CA ALA A 42 -7.63 -1.34 -4.22
C ALA A 42 -8.29 -2.20 -5.31
N ASP A 43 -9.42 -2.83 -4.99
CA ASP A 43 -10.29 -3.55 -5.97
C ASP A 43 -11.36 -2.66 -6.61
N PHE A 44 -11.22 -1.33 -6.47
CA PHE A 44 -12.13 -0.35 -7.02
C PHE A 44 -11.38 0.94 -7.39
N ALA A 45 -11.95 1.68 -8.33
CA ALA A 45 -11.42 2.97 -8.74
C ALA A 45 -11.49 3.98 -7.59
N LEU A 46 -10.36 4.61 -7.29
CA LEU A 46 -10.25 5.73 -6.35
C LEU A 46 -10.09 7.03 -7.13
N ALA A 47 -10.95 8.00 -6.86
CA ALA A 47 -10.81 9.36 -7.39
C ALA A 47 -9.98 10.20 -6.42
N ASP A 48 -9.19 11.13 -6.96
CA ASP A 48 -8.51 12.20 -6.21
C ASP A 48 -7.49 11.76 -5.15
N GLU A 49 -6.93 10.55 -5.28
CA GLU A 49 -5.83 10.10 -4.41
C GLU A 49 -4.48 10.73 -4.80
N ARG A 50 -3.72 11.14 -3.79
CA ARG A 50 -2.38 11.73 -3.97
C ARG A 50 -1.27 10.68 -3.91
N LEU A 51 -1.56 9.52 -3.34
CA LEU A 51 -0.64 8.39 -3.26
C LEU A 51 -0.72 7.56 -4.54
N PRO A 52 0.35 6.83 -4.91
CA PRO A 52 0.27 5.80 -5.93
C PRO A 52 -0.86 4.81 -5.61
N VAL A 53 -1.71 4.54 -6.59
CA VAL A 53 -2.81 3.58 -6.49
C VAL A 53 -2.56 2.44 -7.47
N PHE A 54 -2.70 1.21 -6.97
CA PHE A 54 -2.58 -0.02 -7.76
C PHE A 54 -3.88 -0.81 -7.71
N ASP A 55 -4.15 -1.56 -8.77
CA ASP A 55 -5.09 -2.67 -8.70
C ASP A 55 -4.51 -3.76 -7.78
N LEU A 56 -5.34 -4.43 -6.97
CA LEU A 56 -4.87 -5.47 -6.04
C LEU A 56 -4.20 -6.66 -6.73
N ASP A 57 -4.59 -6.97 -7.96
CA ASP A 57 -4.04 -8.07 -8.75
C ASP A 57 -2.85 -7.64 -9.61
N ASP A 58 -2.53 -6.35 -9.67
CA ASP A 58 -1.30 -5.83 -10.31
C ASP A 58 -0.06 -6.02 -9.43
N THR A 59 0.20 -7.29 -9.12
CA THR A 59 1.32 -7.76 -8.30
C THR A 59 2.68 -7.31 -8.85
N LYS A 60 2.79 -7.17 -10.18
CA LYS A 60 4.03 -6.74 -10.82
C LYS A 60 4.32 -5.27 -10.50
N SER A 61 3.37 -4.37 -10.73
CA SER A 61 3.58 -2.95 -10.45
C SER A 61 3.80 -2.69 -8.95
N ILE A 62 3.14 -3.46 -8.08
CA ILE A 62 3.34 -3.42 -6.63
C ILE A 62 4.76 -3.87 -6.26
N ALA A 63 5.24 -4.99 -6.81
CA ALA A 63 6.61 -5.46 -6.57
C ALA A 63 7.65 -4.45 -7.05
N ASP A 64 7.48 -3.92 -8.27
CA ASP A 64 8.35 -2.89 -8.84
C ASP A 64 8.36 -1.62 -7.96
N PHE A 65 7.22 -1.25 -7.36
CA PHE A 65 7.13 -0.14 -6.41
C PHE A 65 7.90 -0.44 -5.11
N ILE A 66 7.72 -1.63 -4.54
CA ILE A 66 8.40 -2.06 -3.31
C ILE A 66 9.92 -2.05 -3.52
N GLU A 67 10.42 -2.59 -4.63
CA GLU A 67 11.85 -2.61 -4.95
C GLU A 67 12.43 -1.19 -4.96
N ARG A 68 11.77 -0.27 -5.67
CA ARG A 68 12.20 1.14 -5.72
C ARG A 68 12.12 1.82 -4.36
N ALA A 69 11.04 1.63 -3.61
CA ALA A 69 10.82 2.28 -2.33
C ALA A 69 11.82 1.81 -1.25
N THR A 70 12.29 0.57 -1.35
CA THR A 70 13.24 -0.03 -0.41
C THR A 70 14.69 0.02 -0.88
N GLY A 71 14.94 0.48 -2.12
CA GLY A 71 16.28 0.48 -2.72
C GLY A 71 16.82 -0.92 -3.02
N LEU A 72 15.94 -1.92 -3.13
CA LEU A 72 16.33 -3.25 -3.60
C LEU A 72 16.77 -3.10 -5.06
N THR A 73 18.03 -3.43 -5.30
CA THR A 73 18.65 -3.43 -6.62
C THR A 73 18.77 -4.87 -7.10
N ARG A 74 18.45 -5.09 -8.37
CA ARG A 74 18.55 -6.40 -9.02
C ARG A 74 19.97 -6.70 -9.46
#